data_AF-A0A3C1T8X6-F1
#
_entry.id   AF-A0A3C1T8X6-F1
#
_cell.length_a   1.000
_cell.length_b   1.000
_cell.length_c   1.000
_cell.angle_alpha   90.00
_cell.angle_beta   90.00
_cell.angle_gamma   90.00
#
_symmetry.space_group_name_H-M   'P 1'
#
loop_
_entity.id
_entity.type
_entity.pdbx_description
1 polymer ?
#
loop_
_entity_poly.entity_id
_entity_poly.type
_entity_poly.pdbx_seq_one_letter_code
_entity_poly.pdbx_strand_id
1 'polypeptide(L)'
;MLKINDSVKVKHGIKDPDNEQFDLANWQGRIIEINASNAAEVLVTIAWDSLTLRAMPKQFVEESIRDGLDFAEMTLLADDVKLVEARDNPQDSNEVIQALESENSWADLGEQGKRIQTVEDACEHDFALVEHWFEYLENNVELPVKAQYIGDSNRNLRFGAEILINGFADADDHYGVIGSAIYQKRWLQVPLCEVKVLESSKKTEALEDYIVWFANH
;
A
#
# COMPACT_ATOMS: atom_id res chain seq x y z
N MET A 1 31.57 -21.60 10.15
CA MET A 1 31.60 -20.51 9.16
C MET A 1 30.25 -20.50 8.49
N LEU A 2 29.58 -19.35 8.46
CA LEU A 2 28.28 -19.18 7.82
C LEU A 2 28.42 -19.31 6.29
N LYS A 3 27.35 -19.79 5.64
CA LYS A 3 27.26 -19.96 4.20
C LYS A 3 25.89 -19.50 3.71
N ILE A 4 25.82 -19.17 2.41
CA ILE A 4 24.54 -18.93 1.73
C ILE A 4 23.66 -20.19 1.89
N ASN A 5 22.37 -19.97 2.14
CA ASN A 5 21.34 -20.95 2.51
C ASN A 5 21.42 -21.53 3.93
N ASP A 6 22.42 -21.18 4.74
CA ASP A 6 22.37 -21.52 6.17
C ASP A 6 21.18 -20.80 6.82
N SER A 7 20.45 -21.51 7.68
CA SER A 7 19.42 -20.91 8.52
C SER A 7 20.05 -20.35 9.78
N VAL A 8 19.68 -19.12 10.12
CA VAL A 8 20.21 -18.39 11.25
C VAL A 8 19.12 -17.79 12.11
N LYS A 9 19.43 -17.59 13.39
CA LYS A 9 18.60 -16.88 14.36
C LYS A 9 19.36 -15.69 14.92
N VAL A 10 18.68 -14.55 15.00
CA VAL A 10 19.17 -13.33 15.62
C VAL A 10 19.31 -13.51 17.13
N LYS A 11 20.44 -13.10 17.69
CA LYS A 11 20.74 -13.17 19.14
C LYS A 11 19.88 -12.17 19.91
N HIS A 12 19.82 -12.35 21.23
CA HIS A 12 19.08 -11.42 22.10
C HIS A 12 19.74 -10.04 22.15
N GLY A 13 18.92 -8.99 22.21
CA GLY A 13 19.38 -7.59 22.34
C GLY A 13 19.81 -6.96 21.02
N ILE A 14 19.69 -7.67 19.91
CA ILE A 14 19.92 -7.14 18.56
C ILE A 14 18.63 -6.49 18.09
N LYS A 15 18.74 -5.22 17.74
CA LYS A 15 17.64 -4.40 17.23
C LYS A 15 17.80 -4.20 15.74
N ASP A 16 16.74 -3.71 15.12
CA ASP A 16 16.80 -3.20 13.76
C ASP A 16 17.87 -2.06 13.66
N PRO A 17 18.81 -2.13 12.70
CA PRO A 17 19.87 -1.13 12.54
C PRO A 17 19.36 0.27 12.17
N ASP A 18 18.25 0.34 11.44
CA ASP A 18 17.66 1.59 10.94
C ASP A 18 16.57 2.11 11.89
N ASN A 19 16.00 1.24 12.72
CA ASN A 19 14.96 1.61 13.68
C ASN A 19 15.02 0.82 15.01
N GLU A 20 15.76 1.36 15.97
CA GLU A 20 15.97 0.76 17.30
C GLU A 20 14.69 0.46 18.13
N GLN A 21 13.50 0.87 17.69
CA GLN A 21 12.24 0.50 18.34
C GLN A 21 11.91 -0.98 18.18
N PHE A 22 12.43 -1.63 17.14
CA PHE A 22 12.13 -3.02 16.81
C PHE A 22 13.23 -3.97 17.31
N ASP A 23 12.84 -4.91 18.18
CA ASP A 23 13.71 -5.99 18.67
C ASP A 23 13.63 -7.19 17.73
N LEU A 24 14.77 -7.55 17.13
CA LEU A 24 14.88 -8.67 16.20
C LEU A 24 15.20 -9.98 16.91
N ALA A 25 15.30 -9.99 18.24
CA ALA A 25 15.65 -11.17 19.00
C ALA A 25 14.74 -12.36 18.65
N ASN A 26 15.37 -13.48 18.33
CA ASN A 26 14.74 -14.73 17.90
C ASN A 26 14.11 -14.74 16.51
N TRP A 27 14.21 -13.66 15.74
CA TRP A 27 13.87 -13.72 14.33
C TRP A 27 14.82 -14.68 13.62
N GLN A 28 14.29 -15.46 12.70
CA GLN A 28 15.05 -16.45 11.95
C GLN A 28 14.80 -16.30 10.46
N GLY A 29 15.80 -16.70 9.69
CA GLY A 29 15.73 -16.67 8.24
C GLY A 29 16.90 -17.41 7.62
N ARG A 30 16.98 -17.32 6.29
CA ARG A 30 18.05 -17.93 5.48
C ARG A 30 18.99 -16.85 4.98
N ILE A 31 20.29 -17.11 5.07
CA ILE A 31 21.30 -16.22 4.51
C ILE A 31 21.20 -16.25 2.98
N ILE A 32 20.98 -15.09 2.36
CA ILE A 32 20.92 -14.91 0.91
C ILE A 32 22.17 -14.21 0.36
N GLU A 33 22.84 -13.40 1.19
CA GLU A 33 24.08 -12.71 0.84
C GLU A 33 25.08 -12.72 2.00
N ILE A 34 26.37 -12.80 1.69
CA ILE A 34 27.47 -12.61 2.65
C ILE A 34 28.44 -11.59 2.08
N ASN A 35 28.58 -10.45 2.74
CA ASN A 35 29.56 -9.44 2.41
C ASN A 35 30.74 -9.52 3.40
N ALA A 36 31.87 -10.03 2.91
CA ALA A 36 33.11 -10.18 3.67
C ALA A 36 34.22 -9.23 3.19
N SER A 37 33.85 -8.08 2.59
CA SER A 37 34.83 -7.08 2.12
C SER A 37 35.67 -6.50 3.26
N ASN A 38 35.08 -6.36 4.45
CA ASN A 38 35.78 -6.09 5.71
C ASN A 38 35.79 -7.36 6.57
N ALA A 39 36.97 -7.95 6.77
CA ALA A 39 37.11 -9.18 7.56
C ALA A 39 36.74 -9.00 9.05
N ALA A 40 36.75 -7.76 9.57
CA ALA A 40 36.33 -7.47 10.95
C ALA A 40 34.81 -7.24 11.10
N GLU A 41 34.10 -7.01 9.99
CA GLU A 41 32.68 -6.63 9.97
C GLU A 41 31.99 -7.40 8.85
N VAL A 42 32.01 -8.74 8.95
CA VAL A 42 31.30 -9.58 7.98
C VAL A 42 29.81 -9.35 8.16
N LEU A 43 29.14 -8.91 7.09
CA LEU A 43 27.70 -8.71 7.06
C LEU A 43 27.02 -9.90 6.38
N VAL A 44 25.83 -10.24 6.85
CA VAL A 44 24.97 -11.26 6.27
C VAL A 44 23.59 -10.67 6.03
N THR A 45 23.08 -10.82 4.81
CA THR A 45 21.70 -10.48 4.48
C THR A 45 20.85 -11.73 4.61
N ILE A 46 19.76 -11.60 5.36
CA ILE A 46 18.91 -12.69 5.80
C ILE A 46 17.52 -12.43 5.22
N ALA A 47 17.00 -13.37 4.44
CA ALA A 47 15.58 -13.41 4.11
C ALA A 47 14.82 -14.13 5.23
N TRP A 48 13.84 -13.47 5.83
CA TRP A 48 13.10 -13.99 6.97
C TRP A 48 12.29 -15.24 6.60
N ASP A 49 12.22 -16.20 7.53
CA ASP A 49 11.39 -17.37 7.34
C ASP A 49 9.91 -17.05 7.58
N SER A 50 9.02 -17.91 7.06
CA SER A 50 7.57 -17.74 7.13
C SER A 50 7.03 -17.63 8.55
N LEU A 51 7.69 -18.26 9.54
CA LEU A 51 7.28 -18.17 10.94
C LEU A 51 7.64 -16.80 11.52
N THR A 52 8.80 -16.26 11.17
CA THR A 52 9.19 -14.90 11.55
C THR A 52 8.30 -13.88 10.86
N LEU A 53 8.02 -14.02 9.56
CA LEU A 53 7.13 -13.14 8.81
C LEU A 53 5.70 -13.11 9.40
N ARG A 54 5.12 -14.27 9.73
CA ARG A 54 3.78 -14.34 10.35
C ARG A 54 3.73 -13.76 11.77
N ALA A 55 4.84 -13.80 12.49
CA ALA A 55 4.94 -13.26 13.85
C ALA A 55 5.45 -11.82 13.89
N MET A 56 5.81 -11.26 12.72
CA MET A 56 6.34 -9.92 12.59
C MET A 56 5.32 -8.90 13.09
N PRO A 57 5.72 -7.89 13.88
CA PRO A 57 4.79 -6.85 14.30
C PRO A 57 4.18 -6.16 13.08
N LYS A 58 2.85 -6.02 13.05
CA LYS A 58 2.16 -5.35 11.93
C LYS A 58 2.73 -3.96 11.64
N GLN A 59 3.05 -3.22 12.69
CA GLN A 59 3.68 -1.90 12.60
C GLN A 59 5.02 -1.94 11.86
N PHE A 60 5.82 -3.00 12.01
CA PHE A 60 7.09 -3.14 11.29
C PHE A 60 6.86 -3.22 9.77
N VAL A 61 5.90 -4.06 9.35
CA VAL A 61 5.53 -4.24 7.94
C VAL A 61 4.98 -2.94 7.36
N GLU A 62 3.99 -2.33 8.05
CA GLU A 62 3.35 -1.08 7.61
C GLU A 62 4.36 0.07 7.47
N GLU A 63 5.27 0.23 8.43
CA GLU A 63 6.29 1.28 8.38
C GLU A 63 7.33 1.01 7.30
N SER A 64 7.79 -0.23 7.14
CA SER A 64 8.75 -0.60 6.10
C SER A 64 8.19 -0.33 4.70
N ILE A 65 6.96 -0.77 4.42
CA ILE A 65 6.30 -0.54 3.12
C ILE A 65 6.12 0.95 2.86
N ARG A 66 5.60 1.69 3.85
CA ARG A 66 5.40 3.15 3.73
C ARG A 66 6.70 3.89 3.46
N ASP A 67 7.79 3.45 4.07
CA ASP A 67 9.10 4.10 3.95
C ASP A 67 9.91 3.56 2.73
N GLY A 68 9.34 2.63 1.94
CA GLY A 68 9.95 2.06 0.75
C GLY A 68 11.09 1.07 1.03
N LEU A 69 11.06 0.44 2.20
CA LEU A 69 12.04 -0.53 2.67
C LEU A 69 11.51 -1.97 2.53
N ASP A 70 12.43 -2.93 2.36
CA ASP A 70 12.09 -4.34 2.33
C ASP A 70 11.94 -4.89 3.76
N PHE A 71 10.71 -5.25 4.14
CA PHE A 71 10.44 -5.84 5.46
C PHE A 71 10.87 -7.32 5.55
N ALA A 72 11.03 -8.01 4.42
CA ALA A 72 11.26 -9.44 4.34
C ALA A 72 12.75 -9.80 4.46
N GLU A 73 13.63 -8.81 4.37
CA GLU A 73 15.08 -8.99 4.45
C GLU A 73 15.73 -8.08 5.49
N MET A 74 16.89 -8.48 6.00
CA MET A 74 17.70 -7.63 6.88
C MET A 74 19.17 -7.96 6.78
N THR A 75 20.01 -6.93 6.81
CA THR A 75 21.47 -7.09 6.84
C THR A 75 22.00 -6.85 8.25
N LEU A 76 22.64 -7.86 8.84
CA LEU A 76 23.20 -7.82 10.19
C LEU A 76 24.67 -8.25 10.21
N LEU A 77 25.37 -7.99 11.30
CA LEU A 77 26.70 -8.58 11.51
C LEU A 77 26.58 -10.10 11.64
N ALA A 78 27.53 -10.82 11.07
CA ALA A 78 27.64 -12.28 11.21
C ALA A 78 27.73 -12.70 12.70
N ASP A 79 28.29 -11.84 13.54
CA ASP A 79 28.39 -12.05 14.99
C ASP A 79 27.07 -11.80 15.74
N ASP A 80 26.05 -11.25 15.12
CA ASP A 80 24.73 -11.00 15.74
C ASP A 80 23.78 -12.18 15.57
N VAL A 81 24.20 -13.22 14.83
CA VAL A 81 23.37 -14.39 14.53
C VAL A 81 24.03 -15.69 14.95
N LYS A 82 23.23 -16.76 15.02
CA LYS A 82 23.69 -18.13 15.26
C LYS A 82 22.98 -19.11 14.35
N LEU A 83 23.70 -20.16 13.94
CA LEU A 83 23.14 -21.25 13.15
C LEU A 83 22.00 -21.95 13.90
N VAL A 84 20.96 -22.29 13.14
CA VAL A 84 19.78 -23.05 13.60
C VAL A 84 19.30 -23.96 12.46
N GLU A 85 18.45 -24.92 12.80
CA GLU A 85 17.75 -25.71 11.79
C GLU A 85 16.71 -24.86 11.05
N ALA A 86 16.54 -25.13 9.75
CA ALA A 86 15.49 -24.52 8.95
C ALA A 86 14.10 -24.93 9.49
N ARG A 87 13.16 -23.98 9.48
CA ARG A 87 11.78 -24.21 9.95
C ARG A 87 10.76 -24.26 8.82
N ASP A 88 11.17 -23.84 7.63
CA ASP A 88 10.33 -23.72 6.45
C ASP A 88 11.16 -23.88 5.17
N ASN A 89 10.53 -23.63 4.02
CA ASN A 89 11.20 -23.55 2.73
C ASN A 89 10.90 -22.20 2.02
N PRO A 90 11.65 -21.82 0.97
CA PRO A 90 11.47 -20.53 0.29
C PRO A 90 10.06 -20.25 -0.23
N GLN A 91 9.33 -21.30 -0.65
CA GLN A 91 7.96 -21.15 -1.12
C GLN A 91 7.03 -20.71 0.02
N ASP A 92 7.17 -21.30 1.22
CA ASP A 92 6.37 -20.92 2.39
C ASP A 92 6.58 -19.45 2.75
N SER A 93 7.83 -18.96 2.66
CA SER A 93 8.15 -17.55 2.95
C SER A 93 7.55 -16.62 1.91
N ASN A 94 7.69 -16.94 0.61
CA ASN A 94 7.14 -16.14 -0.49
C ASN A 94 5.61 -16.00 -0.40
N GLU A 95 4.90 -17.06 -0.05
CA GLU A 95 3.43 -17.01 0.13
C GLU A 95 3.03 -16.06 1.27
N VAL A 96 3.81 -15.99 2.35
CA VAL A 96 3.56 -15.06 3.46
C VAL A 96 3.90 -13.63 3.06
N ILE A 97 5.00 -13.42 2.33
CA ILE A 97 5.39 -12.09 1.83
C ILE A 97 4.27 -11.53 0.94
N GLN A 98 3.81 -12.30 -0.05
CA GLN A 98 2.73 -11.88 -0.94
C GLN A 98 1.43 -11.56 -0.20
N ALA A 99 1.08 -12.34 0.82
CA ALA A 99 -0.08 -12.06 1.66
C ALA A 99 0.09 -10.75 2.43
N LEU A 100 1.26 -10.52 3.04
CA LEU A 100 1.56 -9.28 3.78
C LEU A 100 1.59 -8.06 2.84
N GLU A 101 2.19 -8.16 1.66
CA GLU A 101 2.18 -7.08 0.66
C GLU A 101 0.74 -6.77 0.23
N SER A 102 -0.05 -7.80 -0.09
CA SER A 102 -1.44 -7.63 -0.50
C SER A 102 -2.29 -6.97 0.61
N GLU A 103 -2.13 -7.38 1.86
CA GLU A 103 -2.81 -6.79 3.03
C GLU A 103 -2.40 -5.33 3.30
N ASN A 104 -1.28 -4.88 2.73
CA ASN A 104 -0.70 -3.56 2.95
C ASN A 104 -0.53 -2.79 1.63
N SER A 105 -1.30 -3.13 0.59
CA SER A 105 -1.21 -2.55 -0.76
C SER A 105 -1.34 -1.01 -0.77
N TRP A 106 -1.97 -0.44 0.25
CA TRP A 106 -2.19 0.99 0.41
C TRP A 106 -1.44 1.61 1.60
N ALA A 107 -0.49 0.90 2.22
CA ALA A 107 0.13 1.35 3.48
C ALA A 107 0.94 2.66 3.32
N ASP A 108 1.50 2.91 2.14
CA ASP A 108 2.21 4.12 1.76
C ASP A 108 1.33 5.39 1.79
N LEU A 109 0.01 5.23 1.59
CA LEU A 109 -0.98 6.31 1.68
C LEU A 109 -1.46 6.59 3.12
N GLY A 110 -0.95 5.87 4.12
CA GLY A 110 -1.29 6.07 5.53
C GLY A 110 -2.80 5.98 5.81
N GLU A 111 -3.39 7.01 6.43
CA GLU A 111 -4.82 7.02 6.78
C GLU A 111 -5.75 7.03 5.56
N GLN A 112 -5.30 7.53 4.40
CA GLN A 112 -6.08 7.43 3.16
C GLN A 112 -6.12 5.98 2.67
N GLY A 113 -4.98 5.31 2.67
CA GLY A 113 -4.91 3.89 2.27
C GLY A 113 -5.76 2.98 3.13
N LYS A 114 -5.81 3.22 4.44
CA LYS A 114 -6.72 2.49 5.35
C LYS A 114 -8.19 2.65 4.98
N ARG A 115 -8.60 3.86 4.54
CA ARG A 115 -9.98 4.11 4.09
C ARG A 115 -10.26 3.41 2.77
N ILE A 116 -9.32 3.46 1.81
CA ILE A 116 -9.41 2.75 0.53
C ILE A 116 -9.53 1.24 0.75
N GLN A 117 -8.63 0.64 1.54
CA GLN A 117 -8.67 -0.79 1.89
C GLN A 117 -10.01 -1.17 2.54
N THR A 118 -10.57 -0.32 3.39
CA THR A 118 -11.88 -0.58 4.03
C THR A 118 -13.01 -0.69 2.99
N VAL A 119 -12.94 0.09 1.91
CA VAL A 119 -13.93 0.02 0.81
C VAL A 119 -13.71 -1.24 -0.03
N GLU A 120 -12.46 -1.59 -0.36
CA GLU A 120 -12.16 -2.82 -1.09
C GLU A 120 -12.55 -4.08 -0.31
N ASP A 121 -12.18 -4.17 0.97
CA ASP A 121 -12.48 -5.32 1.86
C ASP A 121 -13.99 -5.53 2.06
N ALA A 122 -14.79 -4.47 1.89
CA ALA A 122 -16.25 -4.54 1.97
C ALA A 122 -16.89 -5.05 0.67
N CYS A 123 -16.14 -5.10 -0.43
CA CYS A 123 -16.59 -5.64 -1.70
C CYS A 123 -16.40 -7.16 -1.74
N GLU A 124 -17.46 -7.92 -2.03
CA GLU A 124 -17.37 -9.38 -2.06
C GLU A 124 -16.57 -9.91 -3.25
N HIS A 125 -16.56 -9.15 -4.35
CA HIS A 125 -16.01 -9.59 -5.63
C HIS A 125 -15.32 -8.45 -6.38
N ASP A 126 -14.05 -8.65 -6.74
CA ASP A 126 -13.21 -7.62 -7.41
C ASP A 126 -13.85 -7.03 -8.67
N PHE A 127 -14.56 -7.84 -9.47
CA PHE A 127 -15.22 -7.38 -10.69
C PHE A 127 -16.35 -6.37 -10.44
N ALA A 128 -16.83 -6.26 -9.19
CA ALA A 128 -17.88 -5.33 -8.78
C ALA A 128 -17.31 -4.10 -8.05
N LEU A 129 -15.98 -3.93 -7.98
CA LEU A 129 -15.36 -2.84 -7.21
C LEU A 129 -15.79 -1.46 -7.71
N VAL A 130 -15.89 -1.24 -9.03
CA VAL A 130 -16.30 0.06 -9.57
C VAL A 130 -17.76 0.40 -9.20
N GLU A 131 -18.66 -0.58 -9.26
CA GLU A 131 -20.05 -0.44 -8.79
C GLU A 131 -20.11 -0.21 -7.27
N HIS A 132 -19.29 -0.94 -6.51
CA HIS A 132 -19.19 -0.76 -5.06
C HIS A 132 -18.71 0.64 -4.67
N TRP A 133 -17.71 1.17 -5.39
CA TRP A 133 -17.26 2.55 -5.24
C TRP A 133 -18.35 3.56 -5.60
N PHE A 134 -19.12 3.32 -6.66
CA PHE A 134 -20.27 4.17 -7.01
C PHE A 134 -21.25 4.26 -5.83
N GLU A 135 -21.69 3.13 -5.28
CA GLU A 135 -22.61 3.08 -4.14
C GLU A 135 -22.01 3.72 -2.88
N TYR A 136 -20.72 3.48 -2.62
CA TYR A 136 -20.02 4.07 -1.49
C TYR A 136 -19.99 5.60 -1.60
N LEU A 137 -19.67 6.14 -2.77
CA LEU A 137 -19.60 7.58 -2.99
C LEU A 137 -20.98 8.26 -2.85
N GLU A 138 -22.05 7.63 -3.35
CA GLU A 138 -23.41 8.15 -3.19
C GLU A 138 -23.81 8.34 -1.72
N ASN A 139 -23.30 7.47 -0.84
CA ASN A 139 -23.63 7.49 0.59
C ASN A 139 -22.67 8.33 1.45
N ASN A 140 -21.44 8.58 0.98
CA ASN A 140 -20.37 9.16 1.81
C ASN A 140 -19.85 10.52 1.34
N VAL A 141 -20.23 11.00 0.16
CA VAL A 141 -19.81 12.33 -0.34
C VAL A 141 -20.89 13.37 -0.06
N GLU A 142 -20.54 14.42 0.69
CA GLU A 142 -21.42 15.58 0.86
C GLU A 142 -21.36 16.48 -0.39
N LEU A 143 -22.42 16.44 -1.18
CA LEU A 143 -22.57 17.27 -2.36
C LEU A 143 -23.13 18.68 -2.02
N PRO A 144 -22.77 19.72 -2.80
CA PRO A 144 -21.88 19.65 -3.95
C PRO A 144 -20.39 19.82 -3.60
N VAL A 145 -19.51 19.25 -4.42
CA VAL A 145 -18.04 19.34 -4.29
C VAL A 145 -17.43 20.19 -5.40
N LYS A 146 -16.59 21.17 -5.03
CA LYS A 146 -15.81 21.94 -6.01
C LYS A 146 -14.59 21.15 -6.44
N ALA A 147 -14.43 21.00 -7.75
CA ALA A 147 -13.31 20.30 -8.34
C ALA A 147 -12.77 21.04 -9.57
N GLN A 148 -11.57 20.69 -9.98
CA GLN A 148 -10.96 21.09 -11.23
C GLN A 148 -10.93 19.89 -12.17
N TYR A 149 -11.34 20.08 -13.41
CA TYR A 149 -11.18 19.07 -14.45
C TYR A 149 -9.71 18.94 -14.87
N ILE A 150 -9.18 17.73 -14.82
CA ILE A 150 -7.79 17.41 -15.18
C ILE A 150 -7.68 16.44 -16.36
N GLY A 151 -8.80 16.02 -16.95
CA GLY A 151 -8.82 15.21 -18.17
C GLY A 151 -8.56 16.01 -19.45
N ASP A 152 -8.64 15.31 -20.58
CA ASP A 152 -8.36 15.88 -21.90
C ASP A 152 -9.38 16.94 -22.31
N SER A 153 -8.88 18.09 -22.75
CA SER A 153 -9.73 19.19 -23.20
C SER A 153 -10.58 18.78 -24.40
N ASN A 154 -11.89 18.89 -24.27
CA ASN A 154 -12.84 18.65 -25.34
C ASN A 154 -13.69 19.92 -25.63
N ARG A 155 -14.71 19.78 -26.48
CA ARG A 155 -15.56 20.92 -26.89
C ARG A 155 -16.40 21.47 -25.74
N ASN A 156 -16.76 20.63 -24.77
CA ASN A 156 -17.71 20.94 -23.69
C ASN A 156 -17.00 21.31 -22.39
N LEU A 157 -15.80 20.77 -22.16
CA LEU A 157 -15.03 20.97 -20.94
C LEU A 157 -13.54 21.09 -21.26
N ARG A 158 -12.86 22.05 -20.62
CA ARG A 158 -11.42 22.31 -20.82
C ARG A 158 -10.64 21.89 -19.59
N PHE A 159 -9.44 21.38 -19.80
CA PHE A 159 -8.47 21.14 -18.75
C PHE A 159 -8.30 22.40 -17.89
N GLY A 160 -8.25 22.22 -16.58
CA GLY A 160 -8.14 23.29 -15.59
C GLY A 160 -9.46 24.00 -15.26
N ALA A 161 -10.56 23.65 -15.93
CA ALA A 161 -11.87 24.25 -15.64
C ALA A 161 -12.36 23.88 -14.24
N GLU A 162 -12.81 24.87 -13.47
CA GLU A 162 -13.53 24.63 -12.23
C GLU A 162 -14.95 24.17 -12.51
N ILE A 163 -15.33 23.06 -11.90
CA ILE A 163 -16.65 22.43 -12.01
C ILE A 163 -17.20 22.16 -10.62
N LEU A 164 -18.51 22.00 -10.54
CA LEU A 164 -19.20 21.62 -9.32
C LEU A 164 -19.78 20.21 -9.50
N ILE A 165 -19.20 19.21 -8.83
CA ILE A 165 -19.79 17.87 -8.76
C ILE A 165 -21.05 17.96 -7.90
N ASN A 166 -22.17 17.55 -8.46
CA ASN A 166 -23.49 17.70 -7.85
C ASN A 166 -24.31 16.39 -7.90
N GLY A 167 -23.66 15.26 -8.17
CA GLY A 167 -24.28 13.94 -8.18
C GLY A 167 -23.37 12.88 -8.78
N PHE A 168 -23.82 11.64 -8.71
CA PHE A 168 -23.24 10.48 -9.36
C PHE A 168 -24.25 9.99 -10.41
N ALA A 169 -23.77 9.57 -11.57
CA ALA A 169 -24.60 9.29 -12.73
C ALA A 169 -24.55 7.82 -13.16
N ASP A 170 -23.36 7.23 -13.16
CA ASP A 170 -23.15 5.86 -13.61
C ASP A 170 -21.81 5.31 -13.09
N ALA A 171 -21.59 4.02 -13.31
CA ALA A 171 -20.34 3.31 -13.07
C ALA A 171 -19.96 2.52 -14.33
N ASP A 172 -18.71 2.65 -14.79
CA ASP A 172 -18.22 2.00 -16.00
C ASP A 172 -16.83 1.42 -15.75
N ASP A 173 -16.58 0.19 -16.19
CA ASP A 173 -15.30 -0.49 -15.93
C ASP A 173 -14.09 0.22 -16.55
N HIS A 174 -14.29 0.98 -17.64
CA HIS A 174 -13.21 1.67 -18.33
C HIS A 174 -13.02 3.12 -17.85
N TYR A 175 -14.11 3.82 -17.57
CA TYR A 175 -14.10 5.23 -17.18
C TYR A 175 -14.30 5.46 -15.67
N GLY A 176 -14.54 4.39 -14.91
CA GLY A 176 -14.82 4.45 -13.49
C GLY A 176 -16.20 5.04 -13.17
N VAL A 177 -16.30 5.68 -12.01
CA VAL A 177 -17.50 6.35 -11.55
C VAL A 177 -17.68 7.66 -12.32
N ILE A 178 -18.86 7.83 -12.91
CA ILE A 178 -19.24 9.00 -13.67
C ILE A 178 -20.01 9.96 -12.77
N GLY A 179 -19.48 11.17 -12.58
CA GLY A 179 -20.11 12.24 -11.82
C GLY A 179 -21.03 13.11 -12.68
N SER A 180 -22.12 13.58 -12.10
CA SER A 180 -22.90 14.71 -12.63
C SER A 180 -22.29 16.02 -12.18
N ALA A 181 -21.87 16.85 -13.12
CA ALA A 181 -21.19 18.13 -12.85
C ALA A 181 -21.91 19.32 -13.46
N ILE A 182 -21.75 20.48 -12.82
CA ILE A 182 -22.22 21.77 -13.32
C ILE A 182 -21.00 22.59 -13.76
N TYR A 183 -20.98 22.98 -15.04
CA TYR A 183 -19.99 23.90 -15.61
C TYR A 183 -20.72 24.97 -16.43
N GLN A 184 -20.41 26.25 -16.18
CA GLN A 184 -21.03 27.38 -16.89
C GLN A 184 -22.58 27.29 -16.95
N LYS A 185 -23.22 26.89 -15.85
CA LYS A 185 -24.69 26.68 -15.72
C LYS A 185 -25.26 25.56 -16.60
N ARG A 186 -24.43 24.65 -17.10
CA ARG A 186 -24.86 23.45 -17.84
C ARG A 186 -24.51 22.22 -17.04
N TRP A 187 -25.41 21.23 -17.11
CA TRP A 187 -25.16 19.89 -16.63
C TRP A 187 -24.33 19.12 -17.67
N LEU A 188 -23.35 18.38 -17.17
CA LEU A 188 -22.57 17.43 -17.95
C LEU A 188 -22.20 16.24 -17.07
N GLN A 189 -21.69 15.20 -17.70
CA GLN A 189 -21.11 14.04 -17.04
C GLN A 189 -19.58 14.10 -17.19
N VAL A 190 -18.87 13.72 -16.13
CA VAL A 190 -17.40 13.64 -16.12
C VAL A 190 -16.97 12.36 -15.40
N PRO A 191 -15.97 11.62 -15.91
CA PRO A 191 -15.29 10.61 -15.12
C PRO A 191 -14.69 11.26 -13.87
N LEU A 192 -14.97 10.71 -12.68
CA LEU A 192 -14.46 11.28 -11.44
C LEU A 192 -12.95 11.10 -11.30
N CYS A 193 -12.36 10.09 -11.93
CA CYS A 193 -10.91 9.93 -12.02
C CYS A 193 -10.22 11.07 -12.79
N GLU A 194 -10.96 11.85 -13.59
CA GLU A 194 -10.45 13.00 -14.33
C GLU A 194 -10.70 14.33 -13.61
N VAL A 195 -10.96 14.31 -12.30
CA VAL A 195 -11.13 15.53 -11.49
C VAL A 195 -10.16 15.58 -10.32
N LYS A 196 -9.86 16.80 -9.89
CA LYS A 196 -9.10 17.10 -8.67
C LYS A 196 -9.95 17.93 -7.73
N VAL A 197 -10.17 17.46 -6.50
CA VAL A 197 -10.87 18.25 -5.46
C VAL A 197 -10.05 19.50 -5.13
N LEU A 198 -10.74 20.65 -5.02
CA LEU A 198 -10.09 21.94 -4.76
C LEU A 198 -9.98 22.28 -3.27
N GLU A 199 -10.89 21.77 -2.44
CA GLU A 199 -10.97 22.05 -1.00
C GLU A 199 -11.04 20.71 -0.23
N SER A 200 -9.88 20.12 0.07
CA SER A 200 -9.80 18.87 0.84
C SER A 200 -10.34 19.05 2.26
N SER A 201 -11.23 18.15 2.67
CA SER A 201 -11.83 18.13 4.01
C SER A 201 -12.40 16.74 4.30
N LYS A 202 -12.82 16.50 5.55
CA LYS A 202 -13.53 15.25 5.94
C LYS A 202 -14.72 14.91 5.03
N LYS A 203 -15.33 15.93 4.40
CA LYS A 203 -16.50 15.81 3.52
C LYS A 203 -16.17 15.37 2.10
N THR A 204 -14.91 15.53 1.69
CA THR A 204 -14.42 15.21 0.35
C THR A 204 -13.50 14.00 0.33
N GLU A 205 -13.08 13.50 1.50
CA GLU A 205 -12.18 12.34 1.64
C GLU A 205 -12.65 11.14 0.82
N ALA A 206 -13.93 10.76 0.88
CA ALA A 206 -14.43 9.61 0.11
C ALA A 206 -14.22 9.77 -1.41
N LEU A 207 -14.39 10.98 -1.95
CA LEU A 207 -14.14 11.27 -3.36
C LEU A 207 -12.65 11.27 -3.68
N GLU A 208 -11.82 11.85 -2.80
CA GLU A 208 -10.36 11.84 -2.94
C GLU A 208 -9.78 10.43 -2.86
N ASP A 209 -10.31 9.59 -1.98
CA ASP A 209 -9.95 8.18 -1.82
C ASP A 209 -10.26 7.39 -3.09
N TYR A 210 -11.45 7.56 -3.66
CA TYR A 210 -11.81 6.96 -4.95
C TYR A 210 -10.87 7.39 -6.09
N ILE A 211 -10.54 8.68 -6.18
CA ILE A 211 -9.65 9.21 -7.23
C ILE A 211 -8.27 8.56 -7.13
N VAL A 212 -7.76 8.41 -5.90
CA VAL A 212 -6.46 7.76 -5.66
C VAL A 212 -6.54 6.27 -5.95
N TRP A 213 -7.60 5.59 -5.51
CA TRP A 213 -7.82 4.17 -5.79
C TRP A 213 -7.82 3.88 -7.29
N PHE A 214 -8.66 4.59 -8.07
CA PHE A 214 -8.80 4.36 -9.51
C PHE A 214 -7.52 4.67 -10.29
N ALA A 215 -6.67 5.57 -9.79
CA ALA A 215 -5.40 5.89 -10.44
C ALA A 215 -4.34 4.78 -10.28
N ASN A 216 -4.52 3.86 -9.33
CA ASN A 216 -3.56 2.82 -8.95
C ASN A 216 -4.11 1.38 -9.12
N HIS A 217 -5.35 1.23 -9.58
CA HIS A 217 -6.01 -0.05 -9.86
C HIS A 217 -6.12 -0.26 -11.38
#